data_AF-A0A2E6X4R4-F1
#
_entry.id   AF-A0A2E6X4R4-F1
#
_cell.length_a   1.000
_cell.length_b   1.000
_cell.length_c   1.000
_cell.angle_alpha   90.00
_cell.angle_beta   90.00
_cell.angle_gamma   90.00
#
_symmetry.space_group_name_H-M   'P 1'
#
loop_
_entity.id
_entity.type
_entity.pdbx_description
1 polymer ?
#
loop_
_entity_poly.entity_id
_entity_poly.type
_entity_poly.pdbx_seq_one_letter_code
_entity_poly.pdbx_strand_id
1 'polypeptide(L)'
;MPNFRKFILSHELFSGYSSNVDLDVVESKNDIINFVHNEVHNLLVNNNFDILIKNLKESNFHIHDYEFGDILMSPPEKIFYICCHC
;
A
#
# COMPACT_ATOMS: atom_id res chain seq x y z
N MET A 1 -20.89 2.25 -6.67
CA MET A 1 -19.76 3.19 -6.66
C MET A 1 -18.57 2.41 -6.11
N PRO A 2 -17.40 2.51 -6.73
CA PRO A 2 -16.21 1.77 -6.29
C PRO A 2 -15.88 2.09 -4.83
N ASN A 3 -15.49 1.07 -4.06
CA ASN A 3 -15.32 1.14 -2.62
C ASN A 3 -13.87 1.48 -2.25
N PHE A 4 -13.45 2.70 -2.55
CA PHE A 4 -12.06 3.10 -2.35
C PHE A 4 -11.70 3.38 -0.88
N ARG A 5 -10.50 2.93 -0.47
CA ARG A 5 -9.80 3.46 0.71
C ARG A 5 -8.42 3.95 0.33
N LYS A 6 -7.97 5.00 1.03
CA LYS A 6 -6.66 5.60 0.83
C LYS A 6 -5.61 4.91 1.70
N PHE A 7 -4.55 4.44 1.05
CA PHE A 7 -3.38 3.85 1.69
C PHE A 7 -2.17 4.75 1.46
N ILE A 8 -1.35 4.94 2.49
CA ILE A 8 -0.13 5.75 2.43
C ILE A 8 1.04 4.89 2.90
N LEU A 9 2.13 4.89 2.13
CA LEU A 9 3.37 4.27 2.57
C LEU A 9 4.01 5.10 3.69
N SER A 10 4.39 4.42 4.77
CA SER A 10 5.18 4.96 5.88
C SER A 10 6.51 4.22 5.93
N HIS A 11 7.41 4.61 5.04
CA HIS A 11 8.75 4.04 4.86
C HIS A 11 9.73 5.19 4.59
N GLU A 12 10.98 5.10 5.04
CA GLU A 12 11.99 6.16 4.86
C GLU A 12 12.09 6.70 3.42
N LEU A 13 12.21 5.81 2.42
CA LEU A 13 12.33 6.15 1.01
C LEU A 13 11.01 6.38 0.26
N PHE A 14 9.89 5.86 0.76
CA PHE A 14 8.60 5.85 0.04
C PHE A 14 7.50 6.63 0.77
N SER A 15 7.86 7.31 1.86
CA SER A 15 6.92 8.06 2.70
C SER A 15 6.10 9.04 1.87
N GLY A 16 4.80 9.07 2.10
CA GLY A 16 3.89 10.00 1.44
C GLY A 16 3.40 9.55 0.06
N TYR A 17 3.93 8.47 -0.52
CA TYR A 17 3.27 7.83 -1.65
C TYR A 17 1.90 7.32 -1.19
N SER A 18 0.86 7.66 -1.95
CA SER A 18 -0.51 7.26 -1.62
C SER A 18 -1.24 6.68 -2.80
N SER A 19 -2.05 5.65 -2.54
CA SER A 19 -2.90 5.00 -3.53
C SER A 19 -4.32 4.80 -3.00
N ASN A 20 -5.29 4.86 -3.91
CA ASN A 20 -6.68 4.52 -3.63
C ASN A 20 -6.93 3.10 -4.10
N VAL A 21 -7.16 2.18 -3.17
CA VAL A 21 -7.42 0.77 -3.48
C VAL A 21 -8.92 0.53 -3.41
N ASP A 22 -9.49 -0.06 -4.46
CA ASP A 22 -10.89 -0.49 -4.46
C ASP A 22 -11.01 -1.77 -3.62
N LEU A 23 -11.74 -1.68 -2.51
CA LEU A 23 -11.92 -2.82 -1.62
C LEU A 23 -12.80 -3.92 -2.21
N ASP A 24 -13.53 -3.64 -3.30
CA ASP A 24 -14.38 -4.63 -3.97
C ASP A 24 -13.58 -5.64 -4.83
N VAL A 25 -12.28 -5.40 -5.05
CA VAL A 25 -11.41 -6.23 -5.91
C VAL A 25 -10.22 -6.86 -5.17
N VAL A 26 -10.21 -6.79 -3.83
CA VAL A 26 -9.18 -7.36 -2.96
C VAL A 26 -9.84 -8.23 -1.89
N GLU A 27 -9.14 -9.28 -1.45
CA GLU A 27 -9.70 -10.25 -0.48
C GLU A 27 -8.93 -10.26 0.85
N SER A 28 -7.79 -9.56 0.92
CA SER A 28 -6.91 -9.58 2.08
C SER A 28 -6.06 -8.31 2.24
N LYS A 29 -5.46 -8.14 3.42
CA LYS A 29 -4.42 -7.12 3.66
C LYS A 29 -3.24 -7.26 2.69
N ASN A 30 -2.88 -8.49 2.35
CA ASN A 30 -1.77 -8.76 1.43
C ASN A 30 -2.10 -8.32 0.01
N ASP A 31 -3.34 -8.46 -0.45
CA ASP A 31 -3.73 -7.97 -1.78
C ASP A 31 -3.62 -6.46 -1.87
N ILE A 32 -4.02 -5.74 -0.83
CA ILE A 32 -3.85 -4.29 -0.71
C ILE A 32 -2.36 -3.93 -0.78
N ILE A 33 -1.53 -4.59 0.04
CA ILE A 33 -0.07 -4.34 0.08
C ILE A 33 0.55 -4.61 -1.28
N ASN A 34 0.20 -5.73 -1.92
CA ASN A 34 0.70 -6.12 -3.24
C ASN A 34 0.26 -5.13 -4.32
N PHE A 35 -0.98 -4.63 -4.27
CA PHE A 35 -1.46 -3.61 -5.19
C PHE A 35 -0.60 -2.35 -5.12
N VAL A 36 -0.45 -1.78 -3.91
CA VAL A 36 0.34 -0.55 -3.71
C VAL A 36 1.82 -0.80 -4.05
N HIS A 37 2.38 -1.94 -3.63
CA HIS A 37 3.75 -2.33 -3.95
C HIS A 37 3.98 -2.40 -5.47
N ASN A 38 3.06 -3.03 -6.22
CA ASN A 38 3.17 -3.16 -7.66
C ASN A 38 3.06 -1.83 -8.39
N GLU A 39 2.19 -0.91 -7.91
CA GLU A 39 2.14 0.44 -8.46
C GLU A 39 3.46 1.19 -8.29
N VAL A 40 4.03 1.16 -7.08
CA VAL A 40 5.34 1.79 -6.81
C VAL A 40 6.43 1.11 -7.64
N HIS A 41 6.47 -0.22 -7.66
CA HIS A 41 7.44 -0.97 -8.47
C HIS A 41 7.38 -0.58 -9.94
N ASN A 42 6.18 -0.53 -10.53
CA ASN A 42 5.99 -0.15 -11.93
C ASN A 42 6.40 1.31 -12.18
N LEU A 43 6.08 2.23 -11.27
CA LEU A 43 6.54 3.62 -11.34
C LEU A 43 8.07 3.69 -11.36
N LEU A 44 8.74 2.95 -10.47
CA LEU A 44 10.19 2.96 -10.38
C LEU A 44 10.86 2.31 -11.60
N VAL A 45 10.31 1.21 -12.11
CA VAL A 45 10.77 0.53 -13.34
C VAL A 45 10.65 1.46 -14.55
N ASN A 46 9.49 2.09 -14.72
CA ASN A 46 9.23 2.99 -15.85
C ASN A 46 10.11 4.25 -15.85
N ASN A 47 10.76 4.57 -14.72
CA ASN A 47 11.65 5.71 -14.56
C ASN A 47 13.11 5.31 -14.24
N ASN A 48 13.47 4.03 -14.41
CA ASN A 48 14.83 3.52 -14.25
C ASN A 48 15.48 3.78 -12.87
N PHE A 49 14.70 3.73 -11.79
CA PHE A 49 15.21 3.90 -10.42
C PHE A 49 15.70 2.59 -9.81
N ASP A 50 16.74 1.97 -10.37
CA ASP A 50 17.20 0.62 -10.02
C ASP A 50 17.49 0.42 -8.53
N ILE A 51 18.11 1.41 -7.87
CA ILE A 51 18.41 1.35 -6.44
C ILE A 51 17.11 1.32 -5.62
N LEU A 52 16.12 2.13 -5.98
CA LEU A 52 14.84 2.15 -5.28
C LEU A 52 14.04 0.87 -5.52
N ILE A 53 14.11 0.29 -6.73
CA ILE A 53 13.50 -1.02 -7.03
C ILE A 53 14.08 -2.09 -6.12
N LYS A 54 15.40 -2.10 -5.90
CA LYS A 54 16.05 -3.03 -4.98
C LYS A 54 15.56 -2.83 -3.55
N ASN A 55 15.56 -1.59 -3.05
CA ASN A 55 15.10 -1.28 -1.70
C ASN A 55 13.63 -1.71 -1.50
N LEU A 56 12.75 -1.41 -2.46
CA LEU A 56 11.34 -1.79 -2.39
C LEU A 56 11.13 -3.30 -2.23
N LYS A 57 11.92 -4.11 -2.94
CA LYS A 57 11.87 -5.59 -2.87
C LYS A 57 12.38 -6.16 -1.55
N GLU A 58 13.25 -5.44 -0.86
CA GLU A 58 13.81 -5.83 0.43
C GLU A 58 12.91 -5.35 1.60
N SER A 59 12.01 -4.40 1.36
CA SER A 59 11.04 -3.89 2.33
C SER A 59 9.91 -4.90 2.61
N ASN A 60 9.73 -5.26 3.88
CA ASN A 60 8.62 -6.11 4.32
C ASN A 60 7.41 -5.27 4.76
N PHE A 61 6.53 -4.96 3.82
CA PHE A 61 5.37 -4.11 4.07
C PHE A 61 4.23 -4.81 4.82
N HIS A 62 3.57 -4.10 5.72
CA HIS A 62 2.40 -4.55 6.46
C HIS A 62 1.51 -3.36 6.88
N ILE A 63 0.25 -3.66 7.23
CA ILE A 63 -0.72 -2.71 7.77
C ILE A 63 -0.87 -3.01 9.26
N HIS A 64 -0.53 -2.06 10.13
CA HIS A 64 -0.65 -2.17 11.59
C HIS A 64 -2.10 -2.05 12.06
N ASP A 65 -2.39 -2.64 13.22
CA ASP A 65 -3.58 -2.36 14.06
C ASP A 65 -4.97 -2.61 13.46
N TYR A 66 -5.04 -3.16 12.24
CA TYR A 66 -6.31 -3.43 11.57
C TYR A 66 -6.33 -4.85 11.02
N GLU A 67 -7.43 -5.55 11.23
CA GLU A 67 -7.78 -6.69 10.41
C GLU A 67 -8.47 -6.25 9.12
N PHE A 68 -8.50 -7.13 8.12
CA PHE A 68 -9.11 -6.81 6.83
C PHE A 68 -10.59 -6.41 6.99
N GLY A 69 -11.32 -7.05 7.90
CA GLY A 69 -12.70 -6.69 8.23
C GLY A 69 -12.86 -5.25 8.75
N ASP A 70 -11.91 -4.77 9.56
CA ASP A 70 -11.92 -3.39 10.06
C ASP A 70 -11.75 -2.37 8.92
N ILE A 71 -10.92 -2.72 7.94
CA ILE A 71 -10.69 -1.91 6.75
C ILE A 71 -11.96 -1.86 5.90
N LEU A 72 -12.61 -3.00 5.65
CA LEU A 72 -13.87 -3.09 4.90
C LEU A 72 -14.98 -2.24 5.52
N MET A 73 -15.10 -2.27 6.86
CA MET A 73 -16.14 -1.56 7.59
C MET A 73 -15.81 -0.09 7.88
N SER A 74 -14.59 0.37 7.56
CA SER A 74 -14.16 1.74 7.82
C SER A 74 -14.90 2.77 6.96
N PRO A 75 -14.97 4.05 7.38
CA PRO A 75 -15.49 5.10 6.50
C PRO A 75 -14.51 5.41 5.34
N PRO A 76 -15.01 5.87 4.17
CA PRO A 76 -14.17 6.20 3.00
C PRO A 76 -13.05 7.20 3.27
N GLU A 77 -13.29 8.13 4.21
CA GLU A 77 -12.35 9.19 4.59
C GLU A 77 -11.13 8.65 5.37
N LYS A 78 -11.21 7.42 5.88
CA LYS A 78 -10.15 6.84 6.70
C LYS A 78 -8.91 6.56 5.87
N ILE A 79 -7.77 6.98 6.40
CA ILE A 79 -6.45 6.74 5.83
C ILE A 79 -5.81 5.58 6.58
N PHE A 80 -5.23 4.65 5.83
CA PHE A 80 -4.46 3.54 6.35
C PHE A 80 -2.98 3.69 5.99
N TYR A 81 -2.11 3.28 6.90
CA TYR A 81 -0.66 3.34 6.68
C TYR A 81 -0.12 1.93 6.43
N ILE A 82 0.72 1.81 5.41
CA ILE A 82 1.49 0.61 5.10
C ILE A 82 2.94 0.88 5.52
N CYS A 83 3.41 0.18 6.55
CA CYS A 83 4.72 0.37 7.17
C CYS A 83 5.65 -0.80 6.83
N CYS A 84 6.95 -0.63 7.02
CA CYS A 84 7.96 -1.68 6.84
C CYS A 84 8.74 -2.02 8.12
N HIS A 85 8.36 -1.42 9.24
CA HIS A 85 8.98 -1.61 10.55
C HIS A 85 7.96 -2.27 11.48
N CYS A 86 8.36 -3.37 12.14
CA CYS A 86 7.58 -3.98 13.21
C CYS A 86 7.95 -3.35 14.55
#